data_AF-A0A538RQ94-F1
#
_entry.id   AF-A0A538RQ94-F1
#
_cell.length_a   1.000
_cell.length_b   1.000
_cell.length_c   1.000
_cell.angle_alpha   90.00
_cell.angle_beta   90.00
_cell.angle_gamma   90.00
#
_symmetry.space_group_name_H-M   'P 1'
#
loop_
_entity.id
_entity.type
_entity.pdbx_description
1 polymer ?
#
loop_
_entity_poly.entity_id
_entity_poly.type
_entity_poly.pdbx_seq_one_letter_code
_entity_poly.pdbx_strand_id
1 'polypeptide(L)'
;MRVFKRIQRAVNARILKRWGHSSIKKAIWNEEFSSGQWDYLEHTSNDPIYDYLARYSHHGNVLDLGCGSSNTGNEMDASTYRSYTGVDISDSAIRKALTRAINNNRQLKNEYVCDDISSYVPRTRYDVILFRESIFYLPNYQIKKILNRYSSYLSHGGVFIVRMCDRRRHGSIVRLIETHHRVLEKSSLAEADIILVFR
;
A
#
# COMPACT_ATOMS: atom_id res chain seq x y z
N MET A 1 -2.81 -16.29 -32.35
CA MET A 1 -2.50 -17.24 -31.25
C MET A 1 -1.57 -16.67 -30.14
N ARG A 2 -0.47 -15.94 -30.45
CA ARG A 2 0.45 -15.37 -29.43
C ARG A 2 -0.15 -14.21 -28.60
N VAL A 3 -0.93 -13.33 -29.22
CA VAL A 3 -1.61 -12.20 -28.54
C VAL A 3 -2.66 -12.70 -27.53
N PHE A 4 -3.47 -13.68 -27.93
CA PHE A 4 -4.47 -14.30 -27.06
C PHE A 4 -3.84 -14.95 -25.83
N LYS A 5 -2.72 -15.68 -25.98
CA LYS A 5 -1.96 -16.25 -24.86
C LYS A 5 -1.39 -15.18 -23.91
N ARG A 6 -0.97 -14.02 -24.43
CA ARG A 6 -0.52 -12.88 -23.61
C ARG A 6 -1.65 -12.26 -22.80
N ILE A 7 -2.81 -12.03 -23.43
CA ILE A 7 -4.00 -11.49 -22.76
C ILE A 7 -4.49 -12.46 -21.68
N GLN A 8 -4.56 -13.75 -21.99
CA GLN A 8 -4.95 -14.79 -21.04
C GLN A 8 -4.00 -14.87 -19.84
N ARG A 9 -2.68 -14.77 -20.06
CA ARG A 9 -1.69 -14.70 -18.98
C ARG A 9 -1.87 -13.46 -18.11
N ALA A 10 -2.11 -12.28 -18.69
CA ALA A 10 -2.34 -11.05 -17.96
C ALA A 10 -3.64 -11.09 -17.12
N VAL A 11 -4.71 -11.66 -17.67
CA VAL A 11 -5.98 -11.88 -16.95
C VAL A 11 -5.80 -12.88 -15.80
N ASN A 12 -5.13 -14.01 -16.06
CA ASN A 12 -4.85 -15.01 -15.04
C ASN A 12 -3.96 -14.45 -13.93
N ALA A 13 -2.92 -13.67 -14.27
CA ALA A 13 -2.08 -13.00 -13.30
C ALA A 13 -2.89 -12.04 -12.42
N ARG A 14 -3.82 -11.27 -13.00
CA ARG A 14 -4.70 -10.37 -12.25
C ARG A 14 -5.63 -11.12 -11.29
N ILE A 15 -6.20 -12.25 -11.72
CA ILE A 15 -7.06 -13.10 -10.88
C ILE A 15 -6.23 -13.71 -9.75
N LEU A 16 -5.08 -14.30 -10.06
CA LEU A 16 -4.21 -14.96 -9.09
C LEU A 16 -3.58 -13.98 -8.10
N LYS A 17 -3.24 -12.76 -8.52
CA LYS A 17 -2.79 -11.68 -7.61
C LYS A 17 -3.86 -11.33 -6.56
N ARG A 18 -5.14 -11.45 -6.92
CA ARG A 18 -6.25 -11.14 -6.02
C ARG A 18 -6.71 -12.33 -5.19
N TRP A 19 -6.89 -13.49 -5.81
CA TRP A 19 -7.56 -14.65 -5.21
C TRP A 19 -6.64 -15.86 -5.00
N GLY A 20 -5.40 -15.80 -5.46
CA GLY A 20 -4.43 -16.87 -5.31
C GLY A 20 -3.99 -17.03 -3.85
N HIS A 21 -3.56 -18.24 -3.52
CA HIS A 21 -2.87 -18.52 -2.25
C HIS A 21 -1.62 -17.62 -2.12
N SER A 22 -1.20 -17.31 -0.89
CA SER A 22 -0.09 -16.39 -0.62
C SER A 22 1.20 -16.77 -1.34
N SER A 23 1.52 -18.07 -1.45
CA SER A 23 2.68 -18.56 -2.21
C SER A 23 2.60 -18.23 -3.71
N ILE A 24 1.42 -18.31 -4.31
CA ILE A 24 1.20 -17.99 -5.74
C ILE A 24 1.29 -16.47 -5.95
N LYS A 25 0.62 -15.69 -5.08
CA LYS A 25 0.71 -14.21 -5.11
C LYS A 25 2.17 -13.77 -5.00
N LYS A 26 2.91 -14.33 -4.04
CA LYS A 26 4.35 -14.08 -3.82
C LYS A 26 5.18 -14.37 -5.07
N ALA A 27 4.98 -15.52 -5.71
CA ALA A 27 5.70 -15.88 -6.93
C ALA A 27 5.45 -14.89 -8.07
N ILE A 28 4.19 -14.49 -8.30
CA ILE A 28 3.85 -13.52 -9.35
C ILE A 28 4.48 -12.16 -9.05
N TRP A 29 4.34 -11.65 -7.83
CA TRP A 29 4.91 -10.36 -7.46
C TRP A 29 6.44 -10.35 -7.52
N ASN A 30 7.09 -11.42 -7.06
CA ASN A 30 8.56 -11.56 -7.19
C ASN A 30 9.03 -11.45 -8.64
N GLU A 31 8.34 -12.10 -9.58
CA GLU A 31 8.65 -12.03 -11.01
C GLU A 31 8.44 -10.62 -11.58
N GLU A 32 7.33 -9.96 -11.24
CA GLU A 32 7.06 -8.60 -11.74
C GLU A 32 8.08 -7.58 -11.21
N PHE A 33 8.47 -7.68 -9.93
CA PHE A 33 9.49 -6.80 -9.35
C PHE A 33 10.91 -7.11 -9.83
N SER A 34 11.27 -8.37 -10.05
CA SER A 34 12.61 -8.75 -10.54
C SER A 34 12.81 -8.40 -12.01
N SER A 35 11.75 -8.45 -12.82
CA SER A 35 11.76 -8.09 -14.23
C SER A 35 11.70 -6.58 -14.50
N GLY A 36 11.67 -5.75 -13.45
CA GLY A 36 11.67 -4.29 -13.55
C GLY A 36 10.33 -3.69 -14.00
N GLN A 37 9.24 -4.45 -14.00
CA GLN A 37 7.93 -3.95 -14.45
C GLN A 37 7.44 -2.74 -13.64
N TRP A 38 7.91 -2.59 -12.42
CA TRP A 38 7.50 -1.54 -11.49
C TRP A 38 8.54 -0.42 -11.34
N ASP A 39 9.65 -0.46 -12.08
CA ASP A 39 10.75 0.51 -11.91
C ASP A 39 10.32 1.94 -12.30
N TYR A 40 9.32 2.08 -13.18
CA TYR A 40 8.75 3.38 -13.56
C TYR A 40 8.06 4.11 -12.39
N LEU A 41 7.68 3.38 -11.33
CA LEU A 41 7.10 3.98 -10.13
C LEU A 41 8.17 4.46 -9.15
N GLU A 42 9.47 4.25 -9.38
CA GLU A 42 10.48 4.45 -8.33
C GLU A 42 10.71 5.91 -7.90
N HIS A 43 10.16 6.87 -8.63
CA HIS A 43 10.20 8.29 -8.30
C HIS A 43 8.80 8.89 -8.30
N THR A 44 8.31 9.27 -7.11
CA THR A 44 6.97 9.83 -6.95
C THR A 44 6.94 11.11 -6.14
N SER A 45 8.04 11.85 -6.01
CA SER A 45 8.17 12.99 -5.08
C SER A 45 7.08 14.07 -5.17
N ASN A 46 6.41 14.22 -6.31
CA ASN A 46 5.31 15.19 -6.50
C ASN A 46 3.92 14.63 -6.14
N ASP A 47 3.89 13.47 -5.49
CA ASP A 47 2.65 12.80 -5.19
C ASP A 47 1.90 13.51 -4.04
N PRO A 48 0.64 13.89 -4.24
CA PRO A 48 -0.15 14.60 -3.24
C PRO A 48 -0.32 13.81 -1.95
N ILE A 49 -0.12 12.48 -1.96
CA ILE A 49 -0.18 11.65 -0.75
C ILE A 49 0.76 12.11 0.35
N TYR A 50 1.90 12.72 0.00
CA TYR A 50 2.90 13.16 0.99
C TYR A 50 2.38 14.26 1.89
N ASP A 51 1.50 15.14 1.40
CA ASP A 51 0.86 16.17 2.22
C ASP A 51 -0.07 15.56 3.27
N TYR A 52 -0.85 14.54 2.88
CA TYR A 52 -1.73 13.84 3.82
C TYR A 52 -0.91 13.09 4.86
N LEU A 53 0.14 12.39 4.43
CA LEU A 53 1.04 11.70 5.34
C LEU A 53 1.68 12.68 6.32
N ALA A 54 2.19 13.82 5.86
CA ALA A 54 2.78 14.83 6.73
C ALA A 54 1.78 15.35 7.79
N ARG A 55 0.53 15.62 7.40
CA ARG A 55 -0.52 16.11 8.30
C ARG A 55 -0.98 15.07 9.32
N TYR A 56 -1.17 13.82 8.89
CA TYR A 56 -1.80 12.77 9.71
C TYR A 56 -0.82 11.86 10.44
N SER A 57 0.47 11.82 10.04
CA SER A 57 1.47 11.04 10.78
C SER A 57 1.77 11.61 12.16
N HIS A 58 1.58 12.92 12.39
CA HIS A 58 1.78 13.57 13.70
C HIS A 58 3.12 13.23 14.39
N HIS A 59 4.22 13.13 13.62
CA HIS A 59 5.52 12.64 14.14
C HIS A 59 5.44 11.27 14.82
N GLY A 60 4.54 10.43 14.33
CA GLY A 60 4.17 9.12 14.85
C GLY A 60 4.56 7.97 13.92
N ASN A 61 3.98 6.80 14.13
CA ASN A 61 4.35 5.58 13.41
C ASN A 61 3.47 5.41 12.15
N VAL A 62 4.10 5.06 11.02
CA VAL A 62 3.42 4.79 9.74
C VAL A 62 3.57 3.32 9.37
N LEU A 63 2.45 2.65 9.09
CA LEU A 63 2.41 1.30 8.51
C LEU A 63 1.98 1.40 7.05
N ASP A 64 2.81 0.95 6.10
CA ASP A 64 2.48 0.90 4.68
C ASP A 64 2.26 -0.54 4.22
N LEU A 65 1.00 -0.89 3.95
CA LEU A 65 0.57 -2.24 3.56
C LEU A 65 0.57 -2.37 2.04
N GLY A 66 1.44 -3.25 1.53
CA GLY A 66 1.75 -3.36 0.10
C GLY A 66 2.73 -2.28 -0.34
N CYS A 67 3.82 -2.09 0.42
CA CYS A 67 4.74 -0.96 0.23
C CYS A 67 5.60 -1.06 -1.03
N GLY A 68 5.63 -2.20 -1.72
CA GLY A 68 6.48 -2.43 -2.89
C GLY A 68 7.95 -2.16 -2.61
N SER A 69 8.61 -1.42 -3.51
CA SER A 69 10.00 -0.96 -3.34
C SER A 69 10.14 0.25 -2.39
N SER A 70 9.07 0.62 -1.68
CA SER A 70 9.00 1.68 -0.68
C SER A 70 9.39 3.07 -1.19
N ASN A 71 8.73 3.56 -2.22
CA ASN A 71 8.88 4.98 -2.59
C ASN A 71 8.48 5.87 -1.42
N THR A 72 7.33 5.58 -0.81
CA THR A 72 6.76 6.40 0.24
C THR A 72 7.71 6.57 1.41
N GLY A 73 8.22 5.46 1.98
CA GLY A 73 9.15 5.53 3.10
C GLY A 73 10.48 6.20 2.77
N ASN A 74 10.89 6.19 1.50
CA ASN A 74 12.15 6.79 1.06
C ASN A 74 12.04 8.25 0.60
N GLU A 75 10.85 8.71 0.21
CA GLU A 75 10.62 10.06 -0.33
C GLU A 75 9.89 10.98 0.64
N MET A 76 9.09 10.45 1.58
CA MET A 76 8.42 11.25 2.60
C MET A 76 9.44 12.02 3.46
N ASP A 77 9.09 13.27 3.81
CA ASP A 77 9.92 14.10 4.68
C ASP A 77 10.23 13.36 5.99
N ALA A 78 11.52 13.15 6.25
CA ALA A 78 12.03 12.50 7.44
C ALA A 78 11.55 13.18 8.73
N SER A 79 11.24 14.48 8.70
CA SER A 79 10.81 15.21 9.89
C SER A 79 9.39 14.87 10.35
N THR A 80 8.52 14.39 9.44
CA THR A 80 7.07 14.31 9.64
C THR A 80 6.56 13.02 10.31
N TYR A 81 7.42 12.02 10.46
CA TYR A 81 7.09 10.72 11.09
C TYR A 81 8.17 10.29 12.09
N ARG A 82 7.88 9.33 12.96
CA ARG A 82 8.83 8.73 13.93
C ARG A 82 9.42 7.43 13.44
N SER A 83 8.59 6.52 12.95
CA SER A 83 9.03 5.24 12.37
C SER A 83 8.12 4.85 11.21
N TYR A 84 8.67 4.04 10.32
CA TYR A 84 7.97 3.52 9.15
C TYR A 84 8.14 2.01 9.07
N THR A 85 7.03 1.30 8.93
CA THR A 85 7.00 -0.14 8.71
C THR A 85 6.38 -0.41 7.35
N GLY A 86 7.17 -0.88 6.39
CA GLY A 86 6.66 -1.32 5.09
C GLY A 86 6.44 -2.82 5.06
N VAL A 87 5.28 -3.27 4.60
CA VAL A 87 4.97 -4.69 4.44
C VAL A 87 4.66 -4.99 2.99
N ASP A 88 5.33 -5.98 2.40
CA ASP A 88 5.03 -6.45 1.05
C ASP A 88 5.24 -7.97 0.95
N ILE A 89 4.43 -8.62 0.12
CA ILE A 89 4.50 -10.08 -0.06
C ILE A 89 5.73 -10.50 -0.87
N SER A 90 6.33 -9.59 -1.64
CA SER A 90 7.47 -9.85 -2.51
C SER A 90 8.82 -9.68 -1.81
N ASP A 91 9.65 -10.72 -1.80
CA ASP A 91 11.04 -10.60 -1.34
C ASP A 91 11.84 -9.65 -2.23
N SER A 92 11.54 -9.61 -3.52
CA SER A 92 12.23 -8.74 -4.47
C SER A 92 11.92 -7.26 -4.20
N ALA A 93 10.68 -6.94 -3.89
CA ALA A 93 10.27 -5.60 -3.49
C ALA A 93 10.94 -5.17 -2.18
N ILE A 94 10.91 -6.04 -1.17
CA ILE A 94 11.52 -5.78 0.15
C ILE A 94 13.04 -5.60 0.04
N ARG A 95 13.74 -6.39 -0.79
CA ARG A 95 15.18 -6.17 -1.05
C ARG A 95 15.44 -4.80 -1.64
N LYS A 96 14.67 -4.38 -2.66
CA LYS A 96 14.78 -3.03 -3.24
C LYS A 96 14.51 -1.94 -2.19
N ALA A 97 13.47 -2.10 -1.37
CA ALA A 97 13.11 -1.16 -0.31
C ALA A 97 14.24 -0.99 0.73
N LEU A 98 14.87 -2.09 1.15
CA LEU A 98 16.01 -2.08 2.06
C LEU A 98 17.22 -1.39 1.46
N THR A 99 17.59 -1.70 0.21
CA THR A 99 18.70 -1.04 -0.48
C THR A 99 18.47 0.47 -0.59
N ARG A 100 17.26 0.89 -0.96
CA ARG A 100 16.90 2.31 -1.02
C ARG A 100 16.96 3.00 0.33
N ALA A 101 16.50 2.32 1.39
CA ALA A 101 16.56 2.89 2.73
C ALA A 101 18.00 3.10 3.19
N ILE A 102 18.94 2.21 2.86
CA ILE A 102 20.36 2.43 3.14
C ILE A 102 20.87 3.64 2.34
N ASN A 103 20.61 3.68 1.04
CA ASN A 103 21.08 4.76 0.16
C ASN A 103 20.54 6.14 0.56
N ASN A 104 19.33 6.20 1.12
CA ASN A 104 18.66 7.43 1.55
C ASN A 104 18.79 7.71 3.05
N ASN A 105 19.67 7.00 3.77
CA ASN A 105 19.88 7.14 5.22
C ASN A 105 18.62 6.96 6.08
N ARG A 106 17.74 6.03 5.68
CA ARG A 106 16.47 5.69 6.35
C ARG A 106 16.52 4.36 7.13
N GLN A 107 17.61 3.60 7.07
CA GLN A 107 17.73 2.26 7.65
C GLN A 107 17.52 2.18 9.17
N LEU A 108 17.70 3.28 9.91
CA LEU A 108 17.44 3.33 11.36
C LEU A 108 15.98 3.70 11.70
N LYS A 109 15.23 4.21 10.73
CA LYS A 109 13.88 4.75 10.91
C LYS A 109 12.80 3.92 10.21
N ASN A 110 13.20 3.24 9.14
CA ASN A 110 12.33 2.43 8.31
C ASN A 110 12.70 0.95 8.44
N GLU A 111 11.71 0.12 8.76
CA GLU A 111 11.81 -1.32 8.71
C GLU A 111 10.92 -1.89 7.60
N TYR A 112 11.30 -3.05 7.08
CA TYR A 112 10.58 -3.72 6.00
C TYR A 112 10.38 -5.19 6.33
N VAL A 113 9.14 -5.67 6.15
CA VAL A 113 8.73 -7.03 6.47
C VAL A 113 8.16 -7.71 5.22
N CYS A 114 8.69 -8.88 4.89
CA CYS A 114 8.12 -9.70 3.82
C CYS A 114 6.97 -10.56 4.36
N ASP A 115 5.73 -10.10 4.18
CA ASP A 115 4.52 -10.80 4.65
C ASP A 115 3.30 -10.44 3.77
N ASP A 116 2.26 -11.26 3.83
CA ASP A 116 0.99 -11.01 3.16
C ASP A 116 0.12 -10.09 4.03
N ILE A 117 -0.43 -9.04 3.44
CA ILE A 117 -1.40 -8.13 4.10
C ILE A 117 -2.55 -8.93 4.74
N SER A 118 -2.95 -10.05 4.15
CA SER A 118 -4.02 -10.89 4.71
C SER A 118 -3.64 -11.60 6.02
N SER A 119 -2.35 -11.83 6.32
CA SER A 119 -1.87 -12.53 7.52
C SER A 119 -1.03 -11.69 8.47
N TYR A 120 -0.41 -10.61 8.00
CA TYR A 120 0.51 -9.81 8.80
C TYR A 120 -0.15 -9.24 10.06
N VAL A 121 0.55 -9.41 11.19
CA VAL A 121 0.15 -8.95 12.53
C VAL A 121 1.11 -7.85 12.99
N PRO A 122 0.66 -6.59 13.10
CA PRO A 122 1.52 -5.51 13.55
C PRO A 122 1.94 -5.66 15.02
N ARG A 123 3.17 -5.21 15.33
CA ARG A 123 3.76 -5.30 16.69
C ARG A 123 3.50 -4.07 17.57
N THR A 124 3.05 -2.98 16.96
CA THR A 124 2.79 -1.69 17.60
C THR A 124 1.51 -1.07 17.04
N ARG A 125 1.12 0.07 17.60
CA ARG A 125 0.05 0.92 17.07
C ARG A 125 0.63 2.00 16.15
N TYR A 126 -0.19 2.42 15.18
CA TYR A 126 0.19 3.36 14.13
C TYR A 126 -0.75 4.55 14.07
N ASP A 127 -0.17 5.72 13.82
CA ASP A 127 -0.88 6.97 13.61
C ASP A 127 -1.44 7.03 12.18
N VAL A 128 -0.74 6.38 11.25
CA VAL A 128 -1.23 6.14 9.88
C VAL A 128 -1.07 4.68 9.50
N ILE A 129 -2.16 4.08 9.02
CA ILE A 129 -2.11 2.82 8.25
C ILE A 129 -2.45 3.15 6.79
N LEU A 130 -1.44 3.04 5.93
CA LEU A 130 -1.46 3.40 4.53
C LEU A 130 -1.73 2.18 3.65
N PHE A 131 -2.61 2.35 2.68
CA PHE A 131 -2.72 1.51 1.49
C PHE A 131 -2.51 2.38 0.25
N ARG A 132 -1.27 2.44 -0.24
CA ARG A 132 -0.93 3.17 -1.45
C ARG A 132 -0.93 2.22 -2.65
N GLU A 133 -1.92 2.35 -3.53
CA GLU A 133 -2.07 1.50 -4.72
C GLU A 133 -2.11 -0.02 -4.43
N SER A 134 -2.50 -0.42 -3.22
CA SER A 134 -2.40 -1.81 -2.76
C SER A 134 -3.75 -2.45 -2.41
N ILE A 135 -4.69 -1.68 -1.84
CA ILE A 135 -5.94 -2.23 -1.28
C ILE A 135 -6.81 -2.98 -2.32
N PHE A 136 -6.74 -2.58 -3.59
CA PHE A 136 -7.53 -3.21 -4.66
C PHE A 136 -6.97 -4.55 -5.16
N TYR A 137 -5.76 -4.94 -4.71
CA TYR A 137 -5.26 -6.31 -4.89
C TYR A 137 -5.85 -7.27 -3.87
N LEU A 138 -6.54 -6.79 -2.84
CA LEU A 138 -7.28 -7.64 -1.91
C LEU A 138 -8.62 -8.07 -2.52
N PRO A 139 -9.13 -9.27 -2.22
CA PRO A 139 -10.49 -9.63 -2.57
C PRO A 139 -11.50 -8.69 -1.89
N ASN A 140 -12.45 -8.14 -2.67
CA ASN A 140 -13.41 -7.15 -2.18
C ASN A 140 -14.16 -7.61 -0.90
N TYR A 141 -14.52 -8.90 -0.82
CA TYR A 141 -15.23 -9.46 0.33
C TYR A 141 -14.38 -9.51 1.62
N GLN A 142 -13.05 -9.44 1.51
CA GLN A 142 -12.13 -9.43 2.66
C GLN A 142 -11.78 -8.03 3.14
N ILE A 143 -11.91 -7.00 2.29
CA ILE A 143 -11.44 -5.62 2.59
C ILE A 143 -12.01 -5.13 3.93
N LYS A 144 -13.32 -5.25 4.15
CA LYS A 144 -13.96 -4.85 5.43
C LYS A 144 -13.36 -5.58 6.63
N LYS A 145 -13.16 -6.90 6.53
CA LYS A 145 -12.57 -7.71 7.60
C LYS A 145 -11.13 -7.27 7.90
N ILE A 146 -10.35 -7.00 6.85
CA ILE A 146 -8.97 -6.55 6.95
C ILE A 146 -8.89 -5.16 7.60
N LEU A 147 -9.70 -4.19 7.15
CA LEU A 147 -9.77 -2.86 7.75
C LEU A 147 -10.19 -2.93 9.22
N ASN A 148 -11.20 -3.74 9.56
CA ASN A 148 -11.62 -3.95 10.95
C ASN A 148 -10.53 -4.59 11.82
N ARG A 149 -9.71 -5.49 11.27
CA ARG A 149 -8.56 -6.04 12.00
C ARG A 149 -7.52 -4.96 12.23
N TYR A 150 -7.13 -4.23 11.19
CA TYR A 150 -6.09 -3.21 11.30
C TYR A 150 -6.52 -2.00 12.13
N SER A 151 -7.82 -1.71 12.28
CA SER A 151 -8.28 -0.58 13.11
C SER A 151 -7.92 -0.79 14.59
N SER A 152 -7.83 -2.04 15.04
CA SER A 152 -7.35 -2.37 16.40
C SER A 152 -5.88 -2.02 16.63
N TYR A 153 -5.11 -1.74 15.56
CA TYR A 153 -3.73 -1.29 15.59
C TYR A 153 -3.57 0.21 15.29
N LEU A 154 -4.66 0.97 15.18
CA LEU A 154 -4.55 2.43 15.16
C LEU A 154 -4.23 2.97 16.57
N SER A 155 -3.42 4.02 16.62
CA SER A 155 -3.21 4.83 17.82
C SER A 155 -4.47 5.65 18.15
N HIS A 156 -4.48 6.32 19.31
CA HIS A 156 -5.56 7.24 19.61
C HIS A 156 -5.51 8.41 18.62
N GLY A 157 -6.58 8.57 17.83
CA GLY A 157 -6.65 9.59 16.78
C GLY A 157 -6.11 9.15 15.43
N GLY A 158 -5.43 7.99 15.35
CA GLY A 158 -4.86 7.45 14.12
C GLY A 158 -5.89 7.21 13.01
N VAL A 159 -5.40 7.17 11.78
CA VAL A 159 -6.23 7.09 10.57
C VAL A 159 -5.73 6.03 9.60
N PHE A 160 -6.65 5.54 8.78
CA PHE A 160 -6.31 4.94 7.51
C PHE A 160 -6.15 6.01 6.45
N ILE A 161 -5.19 5.80 5.56
CA ILE A 161 -5.07 6.56 4.31
C ILE A 161 -5.07 5.55 3.15
N VAL A 162 -6.00 5.72 2.22
CA VAL A 162 -6.06 4.94 0.98
C VAL A 162 -5.85 5.88 -0.19
N ARG A 163 -4.84 5.57 -1.00
CA ARG A 163 -4.61 6.23 -2.28
C ARG A 163 -4.74 5.21 -3.40
N MET A 164 -5.58 5.51 -4.39
CA MET A 164 -5.83 4.67 -5.56
C MET A 164 -5.96 5.53 -6.81
N CYS A 165 -5.29 5.14 -7.88
CA CYS A 165 -5.55 5.65 -9.22
C CYS A 165 -6.83 5.00 -9.78
N ASP A 166 -7.50 5.66 -10.72
CA ASP A 166 -8.69 5.13 -11.44
C ASP A 166 -9.93 4.83 -10.56
N ARG A 167 -10.58 5.91 -10.12
CA ARG A 167 -11.82 5.93 -9.33
C ARG A 167 -12.95 5.17 -9.99
N ARG A 168 -13.06 5.22 -11.32
CA ARG A 168 -14.13 4.56 -12.08
C ARG A 168 -14.06 3.05 -11.86
N ARG A 169 -12.84 2.51 -11.74
CA ARG A 169 -12.59 1.09 -11.49
C ARG A 169 -12.79 0.66 -10.04
N HIS A 170 -12.58 1.57 -9.08
CA HIS A 170 -12.51 1.23 -7.65
C HIS A 170 -13.66 1.77 -6.79
N GLY A 171 -14.75 2.25 -7.42
CA GLY A 171 -15.90 2.81 -6.70
C GLY A 171 -16.57 1.88 -5.68
N SER A 172 -16.48 0.55 -5.83
CA SER A 172 -16.98 -0.39 -4.81
C SER A 172 -16.20 -0.34 -3.51
N ILE A 173 -14.88 -0.10 -3.58
CA ILE A 173 -14.01 0.02 -2.39
C ILE A 173 -14.32 1.32 -1.66
N VAL A 174 -14.48 2.42 -2.42
CA VAL A 174 -14.86 3.74 -1.89
C VAL A 174 -16.19 3.65 -1.13
N ARG A 175 -17.22 3.09 -1.77
CA ARG A 175 -18.54 2.90 -1.13
C ARG A 175 -18.45 2.04 0.13
N LEU A 176 -17.66 0.96 0.09
CA LEU A 176 -17.47 0.09 1.26
C LEU A 176 -16.87 0.88 2.43
N ILE A 177 -15.84 1.70 2.18
CA ILE A 177 -15.22 2.56 3.20
C ILE A 177 -16.22 3.58 3.73
N GLU A 178 -16.89 4.33 2.86
CA GLU A 178 -17.87 5.37 3.23
C GLU A 178 -19.05 4.82 4.02
N THR A 179 -19.44 3.56 3.79
CA THR A 179 -20.57 2.92 4.48
C THR A 179 -20.20 2.44 5.89
N HIS A 180 -18.93 2.11 6.14
CA HIS A 180 -18.51 1.39 7.35
C HIS A 180 -17.53 2.14 8.24
N HIS A 181 -16.95 3.24 7.74
CA HIS A 181 -15.97 4.04 8.47
C HIS A 181 -16.30 5.51 8.38
N ARG A 182 -15.85 6.28 9.37
CA ARG A 182 -16.00 7.73 9.35
C ARG A 182 -14.93 8.33 8.46
N VAL A 183 -15.31 8.80 7.28
CA VAL A 183 -14.43 9.55 6.37
C VAL A 183 -14.18 10.94 6.94
N LEU A 184 -12.91 11.31 7.05
CA LEU A 184 -12.46 12.60 7.56
C LEU A 184 -12.13 13.56 6.43
N GLU A 185 -11.49 13.02 5.39
CA GLU A 185 -11.09 13.77 4.22
C GLU A 185 -11.20 12.88 2.99
N LYS A 186 -11.64 13.46 1.88
CA LYS A 186 -11.72 12.78 0.59
C LYS A 186 -11.33 13.78 -0.49
N SER A 187 -10.31 13.43 -1.26
CA SER A 187 -9.92 14.20 -2.43
C SER A 187 -10.08 13.36 -3.68
N SER A 188 -10.68 13.98 -4.70
CA SER A 188 -10.65 13.48 -6.07
C SER A 188 -9.77 14.42 -6.88
N LEU A 189 -8.53 14.00 -7.12
CA LEU A 189 -7.58 14.72 -7.94
C LEU A 189 -7.77 14.27 -9.40
N ALA A 190 -7.62 15.21 -10.34
CA ALA A 190 -7.74 15.04 -11.81
C ALA A 190 -8.50 13.77 -12.28
N GLU A 191 -9.80 13.88 -12.58
CA GLU A 191 -10.77 12.88 -13.12
C GLU A 191 -10.79 11.42 -12.61
N ALA A 192 -9.78 10.93 -11.88
CA ALA A 192 -9.61 9.51 -11.62
C ALA A 192 -8.85 9.18 -10.32
N ASP A 193 -8.05 10.06 -9.73
CA ASP A 193 -7.28 9.69 -8.54
C ASP A 193 -8.08 9.95 -7.26
N ILE A 194 -7.96 9.04 -6.28
CA ILE A 194 -8.64 9.16 -4.99
C ILE A 194 -7.63 9.09 -3.86
N ILE A 195 -7.76 10.02 -2.92
CA ILE A 195 -7.20 9.90 -1.57
C ILE A 195 -8.37 9.92 -0.58
N LEU A 196 -8.43 8.91 0.28
CA LEU A 196 -9.40 8.81 1.37
C LEU A 196 -8.66 8.74 2.70
N VAL A 197 -9.06 9.59 3.64
CA VAL A 197 -8.64 9.52 5.04
C VAL A 197 -9.85 9.17 5.89
N PHE A 198 -9.75 8.11 6.69
CA PHE A 198 -10.88 7.60 7.46
C PHE A 198 -10.44 6.85 8.71
N ARG A 199 -11.37 6.61 9.63
CA ARG A 199 -11.19 5.73 10.79
C ARG A 199 -12.49 5.04 11.14
#